data_AF-A0A529WU02-F1
#
_entry.id   AF-A0A529WU02-F1
#
_cell.length_a   1.000
_cell.length_b   1.000
_cell.length_c   1.000
_cell.angle_alpha   90.00
_cell.angle_beta   90.00
_cell.angle_gamma   90.00
#
_symmetry.space_group_name_H-M   'P 1'
#
loop_
_entity.id
_entity.type
_entity.pdbx_description
1 polymer ?
#
loop_
_entity_poly.entity_id
_entity_poly.type
_entity_poly.pdbx_seq_one_letter_code
_entity_poly.pdbx_strand_id
1 'polypeptide(L)'
;MLYKGSCHCGKVAFEVKGEIGGAVRCNCSICARKGALLWAVPHEKLSLVAWGDDLGRYTFGKAQIAHRFCRTCGIHPFAEDVGEGGERMAYININCLDDVDGASIEVFEFDGRAT
;
A
#
# COMPACT_ATOMS: atom_id res chain seq x y z
N MET A 1 1.03 -17.25 0.16
CA MET A 1 0.91 -17.10 -1.30
C MET A 1 1.83 -16.00 -1.80
N LEU A 2 2.09 -15.93 -3.11
CA LEU A 2 2.84 -14.84 -3.75
C LEU A 2 1.86 -14.07 -4.63
N TYR A 3 1.70 -12.78 -4.36
CA TYR A 3 0.88 -11.88 -5.19
C TYR A 3 1.79 -10.95 -5.98
N LYS A 4 1.40 -10.67 -7.22
CA LYS A 4 2.00 -9.64 -8.07
C LYS A 4 1.09 -8.43 -8.07
N GLY A 5 1.69 -7.27 -8.28
CA GLY A 5 0.94 -6.04 -8.40
C GLY A 5 1.72 -4.95 -9.09
N SER A 6 0.99 -3.93 -9.53
CA SER A 6 1.58 -2.79 -10.21
C SER A 6 0.73 -1.53 -10.05
N CYS A 7 1.34 -0.39 -10.35
CA CYS A 7 0.56 0.81 -10.68
C CYS A 7 -0.11 0.63 -12.05
N HIS A 8 -1.08 1.49 -12.38
CA HIS A 8 -1.83 1.39 -13.64
C HIS A 8 -0.95 1.35 -14.91
N CYS A 9 0.16 2.09 -14.94
CA CYS A 9 1.05 2.11 -16.11
C CYS A 9 2.16 1.05 -16.07
N GLY A 10 2.21 0.18 -15.05
CA GLY A 10 3.19 -0.90 -14.92
C GLY A 10 4.62 -0.48 -14.54
N LYS A 11 4.95 0.82 -14.54
CA LYS A 11 6.31 1.30 -14.23
C LYS A 11 6.74 1.08 -12.77
N VAL A 12 5.76 1.01 -11.87
CA VAL A 12 5.97 0.57 -10.49
C VAL A 12 5.35 -0.82 -10.39
N ALA A 13 6.18 -1.85 -10.23
CA ALA A 13 5.76 -3.23 -10.09
C ALA A 13 6.38 -3.83 -8.83
N PHE A 14 5.63 -4.71 -8.17
CA PHE A 14 6.01 -5.30 -6.89
C PHE A 14 5.46 -6.72 -6.73
N GLU A 15 6.07 -7.46 -5.82
CA GLU A 15 5.64 -8.77 -5.36
C GLU A 15 5.44 -8.72 -3.85
N VAL A 16 4.41 -9.39 -3.34
CA VAL A 16 4.16 -9.51 -1.91
C VAL A 16 3.87 -10.94 -1.50
N LYS A 17 4.54 -11.41 -0.46
CA LYS A 17 4.34 -12.75 0.11
C LYS A 17 3.43 -12.68 1.34
N GLY A 18 2.37 -13.48 1.34
CA GLY A 18 1.50 -13.58 2.51
C GLY A 18 0.15 -14.20 2.18
N GLU A 19 -0.80 -14.00 3.08
CA GLU A 19 -2.20 -14.36 2.93
C GLU A 19 -3.04 -13.12 3.24
N ILE A 20 -4.01 -12.82 2.36
CA ILE A 20 -4.88 -11.67 2.54
C ILE A 20 -5.99 -12.09 3.51
N GLY A 21 -5.81 -11.76 4.79
CA GLY A 21 -6.83 -11.98 5.82
C GLY A 21 -7.92 -10.91 5.87
N GLY A 22 -7.78 -9.85 5.06
CA GLY A 22 -8.68 -8.70 4.99
C GLY A 22 -7.93 -7.42 4.65
N ALA A 23 -8.69 -6.36 4.37
CA ALA A 23 -8.15 -5.04 4.05
C ALA A 23 -8.76 -3.97 4.96
N VAL A 24 -7.99 -2.91 5.20
CA VAL A 24 -8.42 -1.77 6.02
C VAL A 24 -8.84 -0.62 5.13
N ARG A 25 -10.03 -0.08 5.40
CA ARG A 25 -10.47 1.23 4.88
C ARG A 25 -10.28 2.27 5.97
N CYS A 26 -9.39 3.23 5.72
CA CYS A 26 -9.11 4.31 6.65
C CYS A 26 -9.80 5.61 6.21
N ASN A 27 -10.48 6.27 7.14
CA ASN A 27 -11.23 7.51 6.89
C ASN A 27 -10.39 8.81 6.99
N CYS A 28 -9.08 8.72 7.25
CA CYS A 28 -8.22 9.90 7.38
C CYS A 28 -8.15 10.69 6.05
N SER A 29 -7.73 11.95 6.13
CA SER A 29 -7.84 12.88 5.01
C SER A 29 -7.17 12.38 3.71
N ILE A 30 -6.00 11.74 3.79
CA ILE A 30 -5.33 11.19 2.61
C ILE A 30 -5.91 9.85 2.15
N CYS A 31 -6.24 8.94 3.08
CA CYS A 31 -6.71 7.60 2.75
C CYS A 31 -8.10 7.65 2.12
N ALA A 32 -9.00 8.49 2.66
CA ALA A 32 -10.32 8.71 2.10
C ALA A 32 -10.26 9.26 0.65
N ARG A 33 -9.31 10.15 0.36
CA ARG A 33 -9.11 10.71 -1.00
C ARG A 33 -8.57 9.68 -1.99
N LYS A 34 -7.75 8.73 -1.52
CA LYS A 34 -7.19 7.67 -2.34
C LYS A 34 -8.18 6.53 -2.60
N GLY A 35 -9.17 6.35 -1.72
CA GLY A 35 -10.05 5.17 -1.74
C GLY A 35 -9.27 3.87 -1.58
N ALA A 36 -8.12 3.90 -0.88
CA ALA A 36 -7.25 2.74 -0.75
C ALA A 36 -7.83 1.70 0.23
N LEU A 37 -7.67 0.43 -0.12
CA LEU A 37 -7.98 -0.71 0.74
C LEU A 37 -6.65 -1.40 1.07
N LEU A 38 -6.22 -1.32 2.33
CA LEU A 38 -4.85 -1.61 2.71
C LEU A 38 -4.73 -2.95 3.44
N TRP A 39 -3.96 -3.87 2.87
CA TRP A 39 -3.53 -5.10 3.51
C TRP A 39 -2.15 -4.90 4.15
N ALA A 40 -2.05 -5.12 5.46
CA ALA A 40 -0.80 -4.97 6.20
C ALA A 40 0.04 -6.25 6.15
N VAL A 41 1.33 -6.12 5.82
CA VAL A 41 2.31 -7.20 5.83
C VAL A 41 3.64 -6.72 6.44
N PRO A 42 4.46 -7.61 7.01
CA PRO A 42 5.84 -7.24 7.35
C PRO A 42 6.56 -6.73 6.10
N HIS A 43 7.33 -5.66 6.23
CA HIS A 43 7.98 -4.96 5.11
C HIS A 43 8.88 -5.90 4.29
N GLU A 44 9.56 -6.83 4.94
CA GLU A 44 10.40 -7.87 4.31
C GLU A 44 9.63 -8.81 3.36
N LYS A 45 8.30 -8.82 3.43
CA LYS A 45 7.45 -9.59 2.50
C LYS A 45 7.12 -8.84 1.22
N LEU A 46 7.41 -7.54 1.14
CA LEU A 46 7.25 -6.71 -0.05
C LEU A 46 8.59 -6.58 -0.79
N SER A 47 8.60 -6.99 -2.05
CA SER A 47 9.73 -6.82 -2.96
C SER A 47 9.33 -5.90 -4.11
N LEU A 48 10.06 -4.81 -4.32
CA LEU A 48 9.90 -4.00 -5.54
C LEU A 48 10.62 -4.68 -6.70
N VAL A 49 9.96 -4.78 -7.85
CA VAL A 49 10.48 -5.44 -9.05
C VAL A 49 10.91 -4.40 -10.09
N ALA A 50 10.18 -3.30 -10.22
CA ALA A 50 10.53 -2.17 -11.07
C ALA A 50 10.00 -0.88 -10.43
N TRP A 51 10.81 0.18 -10.38
CA TRP A 51 10.35 1.44 -9.78
C TRP A 51 11.10 2.72 -10.20
N GLY A 52 12.33 2.62 -10.71
CA GLY A 52 13.11 3.74 -11.27
C GLY A 52 12.96 5.07 -10.52
N ASP A 53 12.88 6.17 -11.29
CA ASP A 53 12.48 7.49 -10.78
C ASP A 53 10.95 7.65 -10.70
N ASP A 54 10.19 6.60 -11.03
CA ASP A 54 8.73 6.63 -11.07
C ASP A 54 8.09 6.48 -9.69
N LEU A 55 8.82 5.99 -8.69
CA LEU A 55 8.26 5.76 -7.35
C LEU A 55 8.47 6.95 -6.43
N GLY A 56 7.43 7.77 -6.35
CA GLY A 56 7.31 8.89 -5.43
C GLY A 56 7.18 8.45 -3.97
N ARG A 57 7.50 9.38 -3.09
CA ARG A 57 7.35 9.29 -1.64
C ARG A 57 6.69 10.56 -1.14
N TYR A 58 5.66 10.43 -0.32
CA TYR A 58 5.01 11.54 0.36
C TYR A 58 4.78 11.19 1.83
N THR A 59 5.23 12.09 2.72
CA THR A 59 4.99 12.03 4.16
C THR A 59 4.34 13.35 4.59
N PHE A 60 3.54 13.30 5.65
CA PHE A 60 2.94 14.48 6.26
C PHE A 60 2.68 14.21 7.75
N GLY A 61 2.21 15.21 8.49
CA GLY A 61 1.93 15.09 9.92
C GLY A 61 3.17 14.63 10.70
N LYS A 62 3.02 13.59 11.52
CA LYS A 62 4.10 12.98 12.32
C LYS A 62 5.16 12.23 11.48
N ALA A 63 5.03 12.23 10.14
CA ALA A 63 5.93 11.57 9.19
C ALA A 63 6.20 10.08 9.50
N GLN A 64 5.21 9.37 10.06
CA GLN A 64 5.34 7.96 10.43
C GLN A 64 5.15 7.03 9.23
N ILE A 65 4.33 7.41 8.25
CA ILE A 65 4.00 6.61 7.08
C ILE A 65 4.48 7.31 5.81
N ALA A 66 5.28 6.61 5.00
CA ALA A 66 5.63 6.99 3.66
C ALA A 66 4.59 6.44 2.69
N HIS A 67 3.79 7.34 2.11
CA HIS A 67 2.89 6.97 1.03
C HIS A 67 3.66 6.93 -0.29
N ARG A 68 3.70 5.75 -0.91
CA ARG A 68 4.40 5.55 -2.18
C ARG A 68 3.42 5.64 -3.33
N PHE A 69 3.78 6.35 -4.40
CA PHE A 69 2.89 6.56 -5.54
C PHE A 69 3.68 6.58 -6.85
N CYS A 70 3.04 6.17 -7.93
CA CYS A 70 3.63 6.30 -9.26
C CYS A 70 3.56 7.76 -9.69
N ARG A 71 4.71 8.38 -9.96
CA ARG A 71 4.83 9.75 -10.47
C ARG A 71 4.31 9.89 -11.90
N THR A 72 4.28 8.80 -12.66
CA THR A 72 3.72 8.79 -14.03
C THR A 72 2.18 8.75 -14.03
N CYS A 73 1.54 7.84 -13.28
CA CYS A 73 0.07 7.64 -13.35
C CYS A 73 -0.70 8.02 -12.07
N GLY A 74 -0.02 8.46 -11.02
CA GLY A 74 -0.64 8.89 -9.75
C GLY A 74 -1.11 7.77 -8.82
N ILE A 75 -1.13 6.51 -9.28
CA ILE A 75 -1.61 5.38 -8.47
C ILE A 75 -0.77 5.17 -7.21
N HIS A 76 -1.44 4.85 -6.11
CA HIS A 76 -0.87 4.54 -4.80
C HIS A 76 -0.85 3.01 -4.58
N PRO A 77 0.23 2.31 -4.96
CA PRO A 77 0.29 0.85 -4.82
C PRO A 77 0.50 0.39 -3.38
N PHE A 78 1.23 1.16 -2.56
CA PHE A 78 1.45 0.82 -1.15
C PHE A 78 1.90 2.02 -0.31
N ALA A 79 1.85 1.87 1.00
CA ALA A 79 2.53 2.71 1.97
C ALA A 79 3.45 1.87 2.87
N GLU A 80 4.33 2.50 3.65
CA GLU A 80 5.24 1.80 4.56
C GLU A 80 5.63 2.68 5.75
N ASP A 81 6.03 2.07 6.85
CA ASP A 81 6.59 2.79 7.99
C ASP A 81 7.89 3.52 7.63
N VAL A 82 8.10 4.73 8.15
CA VAL A 82 9.29 5.56 7.88
C VAL A 82 10.48 5.20 8.77
N GLY A 83 10.24 4.73 10.00
CA GLY A 83 11.28 4.51 11.00
C GLY A 83 12.31 3.43 10.59
N GLU A 84 13.54 3.59 11.06
CA GLU A 84 14.60 2.59 10.95
C GLU A 84 14.64 1.75 12.25
N GLY A 85 14.50 0.42 12.13
CA GLY A 85 14.46 -0.53 13.24
C GLY A 85 13.04 -1.02 13.63
N GLY A 86 12.95 -2.27 14.12
CA GLY A 86 11.70 -2.96 14.46
C GLY A 86 11.07 -3.75 13.30
N GLU A 87 9.95 -4.45 13.58
CA GLU A 87 9.11 -5.11 12.56
C GLU A 87 8.33 -4.05 11.76
N ARG A 88 9.00 -3.40 10.80
CA ARG A 88 8.36 -2.45 9.88
C ARG A 88 7.24 -3.13 9.11
N MET A 89 6.18 -2.39 8.83
CA MET A 89 5.06 -2.84 8.03
C MET A 89 5.03 -2.15 6.67
N ALA A 90 4.55 -2.88 5.67
CA ALA A 90 4.07 -2.36 4.40
C ALA A 90 2.54 -2.52 4.33
N TYR A 91 1.89 -1.55 3.73
CA TYR A 91 0.44 -1.46 3.59
C TYR A 91 0.10 -1.48 2.11
N ILE A 92 -0.23 -2.67 1.60
CA ILE A 92 -0.45 -2.91 0.18
C ILE A 92 -1.87 -2.51 -0.19
N ASN A 93 -2.02 -1.68 -1.22
CA ASN A 93 -3.34 -1.40 -1.78
C ASN A 93 -3.79 -2.60 -2.60
N ILE A 94 -4.80 -3.35 -2.12
CA ILE A 94 -5.25 -4.58 -2.78
C ILE A 94 -5.80 -4.32 -4.19
N ASN A 95 -6.24 -3.09 -4.48
CA ASN A 95 -6.70 -2.68 -5.82
C ASN A 95 -5.55 -2.57 -6.85
N CYS A 96 -4.30 -2.73 -6.42
CA CYS A 96 -3.12 -2.75 -7.26
C CYS A 96 -2.52 -4.16 -7.39
N LEU A 97 -3.18 -5.19 -6.86
CA LEU A 97 -2.78 -6.58 -7.03
C LEU A 97 -3.45 -7.17 -8.28
N ASP A 98 -2.69 -8.00 -8.99
CA ASP A 98 -3.16 -8.73 -10.15
C ASP A 98 -3.98 -9.95 -9.69
N ASP A 99 -5.04 -10.28 -10.43
CA ASP A 99 -5.87 -11.48 -10.22
C ASP A 99 -6.47 -11.63 -8.81
N VAL A 100 -6.66 -10.52 -8.08
CA VAL A 100 -7.33 -10.48 -6.78
C VAL A 100 -8.75 -9.94 -6.94
N ASP A 101 -9.76 -10.75 -6.58
CA ASP A 101 -11.13 -10.27 -6.48
C ASP A 101 -11.33 -9.46 -5.18
N GLY A 102 -11.19 -8.14 -5.30
CA GLY A 102 -11.37 -7.21 -4.19
C GLY A 102 -12.75 -7.27 -3.52
N ALA A 103 -13.79 -7.75 -4.22
CA ALA A 103 -15.15 -7.85 -3.65
C ALA A 103 -15.27 -9.01 -2.66
N SER A 104 -14.39 -10.01 -2.76
CA SER A 104 -14.35 -11.16 -1.85
C SER A 104 -13.56 -10.91 -0.55
N ILE A 105 -12.82 -9.80 -0.48
CA ILE A 105 -11.96 -9.48 0.66
C ILE A 105 -12.77 -8.74 1.72
N GLU A 106 -12.74 -9.24 2.96
CA GLU A 106 -13.35 -8.55 4.11
C GLU A 106 -12.69 -7.18 4.33
N VAL A 107 -13.51 -6.15 4.51
CA VAL A 107 -13.05 -4.78 4.73
C VAL A 107 -13.35 -4.32 6.15
N PHE A 108 -12.30 -4.00 6.90
CA PHE A 108 -12.37 -3.43 8.24
C PHE A 108 -12.29 -1.92 8.18
N GLU A 109 -13.21 -1.24 8.86
CA GLU A 109 -13.18 0.22 8.99
C GLU A 109 -12.21 0.65 10.09
N PHE A 110 -11.39 1.65 9.79
CA PHE A 110 -10.44 2.24 10.74
C PHE A 110 -10.63 3.76 10.82
N ASP A 111 -10.80 4.27 12.05
CA ASP A 111 -10.92 5.71 12.31
C ASP A 111 -9.55 6.39 12.44
N GLY A 112 -8.93 6.68 11.30
CA GLY A 112 -7.67 7.41 11.23
C GLY A 112 -7.81 8.93 11.40
N ARG A 113 -9.00 9.47 11.64
CA ARG A 113 -9.16 10.90 12.01
C ARG A 113 -8.89 11.13 13.49
N ALA A 114 -8.98 10.08 14.30
CA ALA A 114 -8.76 10.13 15.75
C ALA A 114 -7.28 9.96 16.17
N THR A 115 -6.34 9.79 15.23
CA THR A 115 -4.92 9.43 15.46
C THR A 115 -3.92 10.57 15.28
#